data_AF-A0A183E4E3-F1
#
_entry.id   AF-A0A183E4E3-F1
#
_cell.length_a   1.000
_cell.length_b   1.000
_cell.length_c   1.000
_cell.angle_alpha   90.00
_cell.angle_beta   90.00
_cell.angle_gamma   90.00
#
_symmetry.space_group_name_H-M   'P 1'
#
loop_
_entity.id
_entity.type
_entity.pdbx_description
1 polymer ?
#
loop_
_entity_poly.entity_id
_entity_poly.type
_entity_poly.pdbx_seq_one_letter_code
_entity_poly.pdbx_strand_id
1 'polypeptide(L)'
;MAHFSKSGGLGCVCMVLGLVSVRVPGLGSGTGLGSGSGFGRSTRPDIIAVEVVNPRGTSGCSAEARIAAVSRHPEEQTAVVFAEDKDAHVVLSCGVTIDVIAKIGISTTTKVLFLDASPVKIAVQAFNAEGDMFTDLGDIPFEWHLESSSLSERPLRIVPFSQSKYEAPEGVRTLEKVKKRGYVVLVEGVSTGAAVLSAKLTGSHFR
;
A
#
# COMPACT_ATOMS: atom_id res chain seq x y z
N MET A 1 1.08 1.68 3.36
CA MET A 1 2.22 1.56 4.28
C MET A 1 3.47 2.03 3.55
N ALA A 2 3.86 3.29 3.78
CA ALA A 2 5.01 3.85 3.08
C ALA A 2 6.32 3.33 3.69
N HIS A 3 7.34 3.19 2.84
CA HIS A 3 8.61 2.56 3.17
C HIS A 3 9.77 3.54 2.90
N PHE A 4 10.68 3.66 3.85
CA PHE A 4 11.92 4.43 3.72
C PHE A 4 13.07 3.46 3.49
N SER A 5 13.91 3.63 2.48
CA SER A 5 15.10 2.78 2.34
C SER A 5 16.30 3.59 1.86
N LYS A 6 17.46 3.42 2.52
CA LYS A 6 18.73 4.06 2.13
C LYS A 6 19.46 3.22 1.09
N SER A 7 19.48 3.64 -0.17
CA SER A 7 20.34 3.06 -1.20
C SER A 7 21.74 3.69 -1.16
N GLY A 8 22.76 2.92 -0.79
CA GLY A 8 24.19 3.11 -1.10
C GLY A 8 24.81 4.52 -1.05
N GLY A 9 25.77 4.72 -0.12
CA GLY A 9 26.94 5.60 -0.26
C GLY A 9 26.70 7.11 -0.45
N LEU A 10 26.80 7.86 0.65
CA LEU A 10 26.77 9.33 0.75
C LEU A 10 25.57 10.05 0.10
N GLY A 11 24.68 10.54 0.98
CA GLY A 11 23.91 11.74 0.72
C GLY A 11 22.50 11.52 0.18
N CYS A 12 21.53 11.87 1.01
CA CYS A 12 20.12 12.14 0.70
C CYS A 12 19.21 10.92 0.45
N VAL A 13 18.35 10.64 1.44
CA VAL A 13 17.05 9.99 1.21
C VAL A 13 15.99 11.03 1.51
N CYS A 14 15.45 11.65 0.48
CA CYS A 14 14.20 12.39 0.56
C CYS A 14 13.28 11.86 -0.55
N MET A 15 11.97 12.03 -0.36
CA MET A 15 10.83 11.62 -1.19
C MET A 15 10.25 10.27 -0.75
N VAL A 16 8.98 10.22 -0.33
CA VAL A 16 7.81 10.67 -1.12
C VAL A 16 7.03 11.80 -0.43
N LEU A 17 6.89 12.93 -1.13
CA LEU A 17 5.76 13.84 -0.98
C LEU A 17 4.53 13.09 -1.48
N GLY A 18 3.61 12.76 -0.60
CA GLY A 18 2.31 12.28 -1.04
C GLY A 18 1.57 11.50 0.02
N LEU A 19 0.33 11.91 0.23
CA LEU A 19 -0.77 11.23 0.91
C LEU A 19 -0.46 9.77 1.28
N VAL A 20 0.08 9.57 2.49
CA VAL A 20 0.42 8.22 2.97
C VAL A 20 -0.81 7.65 3.64
N SER A 21 -1.41 6.71 2.92
CA SER A 21 -2.29 5.67 3.44
C SER A 21 -3.71 6.11 3.78
N VAL A 22 -4.61 5.29 3.27
CA VAL A 22 -6.04 5.34 3.52
C VAL A 22 -6.37 4.47 4.73
N ARG A 23 -7.44 4.85 5.44
CA ARG A 23 -8.10 4.12 6.52
C ARG A 23 -8.95 2.95 6.00
N VAL A 24 -8.85 1.77 6.62
CA VAL A 24 -9.94 0.76 6.68
C VAL A 24 -10.22 0.45 8.15
N PRO A 25 -11.38 0.83 8.70
CA PRO A 25 -11.73 0.48 10.07
C PRO A 25 -11.93 -1.05 10.19
N GLY A 26 -11.24 -1.71 11.12
CA GLY A 26 -11.54 -3.10 11.51
C GLY A 26 -10.46 -4.16 11.26
N LEU A 27 -9.27 -3.82 10.74
CA LEU A 27 -8.10 -4.71 10.82
C LEU A 27 -7.31 -4.37 12.09
N GLY A 28 -7.65 -5.02 13.20
CA GLY A 28 -6.81 -4.97 14.40
C GLY A 28 -5.57 -5.85 14.20
N SER A 29 -4.41 -5.26 13.93
CA SER A 29 -3.14 -5.91 14.24
C SER A 29 -2.83 -5.65 15.71
N GLY A 30 -3.25 -6.59 16.56
CA GLY A 30 -2.79 -6.64 17.94
C GLY A 30 -1.31 -7.04 17.95
N THR A 31 -0.41 -6.08 18.13
CA THR A 31 0.93 -6.33 18.68
C THR A 31 1.30 -5.18 19.59
N GLY A 32 1.64 -5.52 20.84
CA GLY A 32 1.83 -4.61 21.96
C GLY A 32 2.87 -3.53 21.75
N LEU A 33 2.65 -2.42 22.46
CA LEU A 33 3.60 -1.33 22.65
C LEU A 33 4.91 -1.87 23.24
N GLY A 34 5.92 -2.00 22.38
CA GLY A 34 7.33 -2.04 22.78
C GLY A 34 7.91 -0.64 22.63
N SER A 35 8.06 0.07 23.75
CA SER A 35 8.90 1.27 23.84
C SER A 35 10.37 0.84 23.65
N GLY A 36 10.82 0.84 22.40
CA GLY A 36 12.20 0.58 22.01
C GLY A 36 12.79 1.82 21.37
N SER A 37 13.65 2.51 22.09
CA SER A 37 14.31 3.75 21.67
C SER A 37 15.15 3.54 20.40
N GLY A 38 14.73 4.14 19.29
CA GLY A 38 15.55 4.29 18.08
C GLY A 38 14.89 5.01 16.89
N PHE A 39 15.14 6.31 16.75
CA PHE A 39 15.39 7.04 15.48
C PHE A 39 14.31 7.13 14.37
N GLY A 40 13.02 7.12 14.71
CA GLY A 40 11.96 7.71 13.90
C GLY A 40 10.99 8.50 14.79
N ARG A 41 10.76 9.80 14.54
CA ARG A 41 9.85 10.64 15.36
C ARG A 41 8.77 11.27 14.50
N SER A 42 7.51 11.15 14.92
CA SER A 42 6.38 11.89 14.34
C SER A 42 6.06 13.11 15.19
N THR A 43 5.64 14.22 14.57
CA THR A 43 5.05 15.36 15.31
C THR A 43 3.69 15.01 15.90
N ARG A 44 2.98 14.04 15.33
CA ARG A 44 1.68 13.55 15.80
C ARG A 44 1.63 12.02 15.82
N PRO A 45 2.12 11.39 16.89
CA PRO A 45 2.11 9.93 17.04
C PRO A 45 0.70 9.34 17.21
N ASP A 46 -0.28 10.18 17.54
CA ASP A 46 -1.71 9.85 17.62
C ASP A 46 -2.34 9.54 16.25
N ILE A 47 -1.75 10.05 15.16
CA ILE A 47 -2.26 9.84 13.79
C ILE A 47 -1.30 9.07 12.90
N ILE A 48 0.01 9.15 13.16
CA ILE A 48 1.06 8.46 12.41
C ILE A 48 1.97 7.68 13.35
N ALA A 49 2.01 6.36 13.17
CA ALA A 49 3.00 5.49 13.79
C ALA A 49 4.21 5.31 12.86
N VAL A 50 5.40 5.31 13.47
CA VAL A 50 6.68 5.06 12.79
C VAL A 50 7.33 3.86 13.47
N GLU A 51 7.60 2.82 12.68
CA GLU A 51 8.23 1.60 13.15
C GLU A 51 9.55 1.38 12.44
N VAL A 52 10.60 1.04 13.19
CA VAL A 52 11.90 0.70 12.62
C VAL A 52 11.87 -0.72 12.06
N VAL A 53 12.37 -0.91 10.85
CA VAL A 53 12.42 -2.23 10.19
C VAL A 53 13.85 -2.72 10.19
N ASN A 54 14.13 -3.98 10.52
CA ASN A 54 15.48 -4.57 10.48
C ASN A 54 16.57 -3.75 11.22
N PRO A 55 16.43 -3.49 12.55
CA PRO A 55 17.42 -2.74 13.31
C PRO A 55 18.80 -3.43 13.30
N ARG A 56 19.87 -2.65 13.12
CA ARG A 56 21.25 -3.14 13.09
C ARG A 56 21.86 -3.11 14.49
N GLY A 57 22.23 -4.28 15.00
CA GLY A 57 22.94 -4.42 16.27
C GLY A 57 22.14 -3.90 17.47
N THR A 58 22.83 -3.48 18.53
CA THR A 58 22.21 -2.96 19.77
C THR A 58 21.88 -1.48 19.71
N SER A 59 22.25 -0.77 18.63
CA SER A 59 22.08 0.69 18.51
C SER A 59 20.68 1.13 18.14
N GLY A 60 19.79 0.18 17.76
CA GLY A 60 18.42 0.46 17.32
C GLY A 60 18.33 1.25 16.00
N CYS A 61 19.46 1.46 15.31
CA CYS A 61 19.51 2.17 14.04
C CYS A 61 19.06 1.27 12.91
N SER A 62 18.30 1.80 11.96
CA SER A 62 18.00 1.13 10.70
C SER A 62 18.17 2.04 9.50
N ALA A 63 18.43 1.42 8.35
CA ALA A 63 18.32 2.05 7.04
C ALA A 63 16.85 2.18 6.57
N GLU A 64 15.91 1.61 7.33
CA GLU A 64 14.54 1.40 6.90
C GLU A 64 13.53 1.61 8.04
N ALA A 65 12.44 2.30 7.70
CA ALA A 65 11.34 2.58 8.60
C ALA A 65 10.01 2.48 7.86
N ARG A 66 8.98 2.11 8.61
CA ARG A 66 7.63 1.84 8.15
C ARG A 66 6.69 2.87 8.75
N ILE A 67 5.93 3.53 7.90
CA ILE A 67 4.93 4.52 8.30
C ILE A 67 3.53 3.92 8.16
N ALA A 68 2.77 3.97 9.24
CA ALA A 68 1.38 3.54 9.29
C ALA A 68 0.47 4.68 9.77
N ALA A 69 -0.62 4.90 9.02
CA ALA A 69 -1.70 5.77 9.48
C ALA A 69 -2.49 5.05 10.58
N VAL A 70 -2.54 5.66 11.77
CA VAL A 70 -3.29 5.15 12.95
C VAL A 70 -4.46 6.07 13.34
N SER A 71 -4.64 7.17 12.60
CA SER A 71 -5.71 8.13 12.83
C SER A 71 -7.10 7.51 12.80
N ARG A 72 -7.97 8.04 13.67
CA ARG A 72 -9.41 7.74 13.71
C ARG A 72 -10.28 8.90 13.22
N HIS A 73 -9.65 10.01 12.83
CA HIS A 73 -10.32 11.22 12.41
C HIS A 73 -10.90 11.09 10.99
N PRO A 74 -12.09 11.64 10.71
CA PRO A 74 -12.66 11.68 9.37
C PRO A 74 -12.11 12.81 8.49
N GLU A 75 -11.45 13.81 9.07
CA GLU A 75 -10.85 14.94 8.36
C GLU A 75 -9.41 14.67 7.87
N GLU A 76 -8.97 15.44 6.86
CA GLU A 76 -7.58 15.48 6.42
C GLU A 76 -6.67 15.86 7.59
N GLN A 77 -5.55 15.14 7.71
CA GLN A 77 -4.61 15.33 8.79
C GLN A 77 -3.17 15.25 8.33
N THR A 78 -2.39 16.27 8.71
CA THR A 78 -0.97 16.33 8.37
C THR A 78 -0.10 16.10 9.61
N ALA A 79 1.05 15.48 9.40
CA ALA A 79 2.13 15.40 10.37
C ALA A 79 3.49 15.36 9.66
N VAL A 80 4.55 15.56 10.44
CA VAL A 80 5.92 15.52 9.93
C VAL A 80 6.65 14.38 10.61
N VAL A 81 7.27 13.52 9.81
CA VAL A 81 8.12 12.44 10.29
C VAL A 81 9.58 12.82 10.09
N PHE A 82 10.38 12.59 11.14
CA PHE A 82 11.81 12.86 11.17
C PHE A 82 12.62 11.56 11.17
N ALA A 83 13.70 11.57 10.39
CA ALA A 83 14.73 10.54 10.37
C ALA A 83 16.09 11.18 10.64
N GLU A 84 16.95 10.51 11.40
CA GLU A 84 18.26 11.04 11.77
C GLU A 84 19.36 10.10 11.28
N ASP A 85 20.34 10.67 10.57
CA ASP A 85 21.60 10.01 10.26
C ASP A 85 22.64 10.45 11.29
N LYS A 86 22.92 9.57 12.25
CA LYS A 86 23.86 9.84 13.34
C LYS A 86 25.29 10.01 12.86
N ASP A 87 25.70 9.26 11.85
CA ASP A 87 27.08 9.29 11.35
C ASP A 87 27.33 10.60 10.61
N ALA A 88 26.32 11.09 9.88
CA ALA A 88 26.38 12.35 9.17
C ALA A 88 25.97 13.57 10.01
N HIS A 89 25.42 13.37 11.21
CA HIS A 89 24.78 14.42 12.03
C HIS A 89 23.71 15.22 11.27
N VAL A 90 22.91 14.54 10.45
CA VAL A 90 21.86 15.15 9.62
C VAL A 90 20.49 14.67 10.08
N VAL A 91 19.53 15.60 10.15
CA VAL A 91 18.11 15.29 10.37
C VAL A 91 17.34 15.58 9.08
N LEU A 92 16.58 14.59 8.65
CA LEU A 92 15.67 14.64 7.50
C LEU A 92 14.24 14.75 8.01
N SER A 93 13.38 15.43 7.25
CA SER A 93 11.96 15.56 7.56
C SER A 93 11.10 15.30 6.33
N CYS A 94 9.95 14.67 6.54
CA CYS A 94 8.99 14.32 5.50
C CYS A 94 7.59 14.68 5.97
N GLY A 95 6.87 15.48 5.18
CA GLY A 95 5.46 15.78 5.41
C GLY A 95 4.60 14.60 4.98
N VAL A 96 3.67 14.21 5.83
CA VAL A 96 2.74 13.11 5.61
C VAL A 96 1.32 13.60 5.83
N THR A 97 0.48 13.41 4.82
CA THR A 97 -0.96 13.70 4.87
C THR A 97 -1.74 12.40 4.91
N ILE A 98 -2.71 12.29 5.81
CA ILE A 98 -3.68 11.21 5.93
C ILE A 98 -5.03 11.78 5.53
N ASP A 99 -5.77 11.03 4.72
CA ASP A 99 -7.07 11.46 4.22
C ASP A 99 -7.98 10.25 3.91
N VAL A 100 -9.22 10.53 3.49
CA VAL A 100 -10.27 9.57 3.21
C VAL A 100 -10.41 9.36 1.69
N ILE A 101 -10.53 8.09 1.27
CA ILE A 101 -10.89 7.80 -0.13
C ILE A 101 -12.32 8.27 -0.39
N ALA A 102 -12.47 9.21 -1.32
CA ALA A 102 -13.76 9.57 -1.89
C ALA A 102 -14.05 8.76 -3.18
N LYS A 103 -13.02 8.43 -3.96
CA LYS A 103 -13.19 7.78 -5.27
C LYS A 103 -12.07 6.78 -5.54
N ILE A 104 -12.42 5.67 -6.21
CA ILE A 104 -11.44 4.73 -6.78
C ILE A 104 -11.61 4.59 -8.29
N GLY A 105 -10.53 4.21 -8.97
CA GLY A 105 -10.51 3.90 -10.39
C GLY A 105 -9.55 2.76 -10.70
N ILE A 106 -9.82 2.01 -11.78
CA ILE A 106 -8.92 0.95 -12.25
C ILE A 106 -7.89 1.55 -13.22
N SER A 107 -6.63 1.29 -12.95
CA SER A 107 -5.47 1.66 -13.76
C SER A 107 -4.83 0.41 -14.35
N THR A 108 -4.68 0.40 -15.68
CA THR A 108 -4.08 -0.69 -16.45
C THR A 108 -3.37 -0.13 -17.68
N THR A 109 -2.34 -0.81 -18.15
CA THR A 109 -1.64 -0.49 -19.40
C THR A 109 -2.29 -1.10 -20.64
N THR A 110 -3.14 -2.13 -20.47
CA THR A 110 -3.80 -2.82 -21.58
C THR A 110 -5.21 -3.28 -21.20
N LYS A 111 -6.08 -3.35 -22.22
CA LYS A 111 -7.42 -3.95 -22.16
C LYS A 111 -7.51 -5.28 -22.92
N VAL A 112 -6.41 -5.70 -23.54
CA VAL A 112 -6.30 -6.94 -24.31
C VAL A 112 -5.25 -7.81 -23.66
N LEU A 113 -5.63 -9.04 -23.32
CA LEU A 113 -4.74 -10.05 -22.77
C LEU A 113 -4.62 -11.19 -23.76
N PHE A 114 -3.40 -11.64 -24.00
CA PHE A 114 -3.12 -12.77 -24.89
C PHE A 114 -3.13 -14.08 -24.11
N LEU A 115 -3.55 -15.15 -24.77
CA LEU A 115 -3.46 -16.50 -24.23
C LEU A 115 -1.98 -16.89 -24.06
N ASP A 116 -1.68 -17.63 -23.00
CA ASP A 116 -0.35 -18.12 -22.65
C ASP A 116 0.72 -17.03 -22.45
N ALA A 117 0.31 -15.76 -22.37
CA ALA A 117 1.17 -14.65 -22.01
C ALA A 117 1.34 -14.53 -20.49
N SER A 118 2.39 -13.83 -20.06
CA SER A 118 2.57 -13.54 -18.63
C SER A 118 1.43 -12.66 -18.10
N PRO A 119 0.99 -12.86 -16.84
CA PRO A 119 -0.06 -12.05 -16.23
C PRO A 119 0.25 -10.56 -16.25
N VAL A 120 -0.77 -9.73 -16.45
CA VAL A 120 -0.70 -8.27 -16.44
C VAL A 120 -1.07 -7.74 -15.06
N LYS A 121 -0.32 -6.73 -14.59
CA LYS A 121 -0.65 -5.99 -13.36
C LYS A 121 -1.80 -5.02 -13.66
N ILE A 122 -2.89 -5.14 -12.89
CA ILE A 122 -4.01 -4.21 -12.91
C ILE A 122 -4.19 -3.68 -11.49
N ALA A 123 -4.23 -2.36 -11.34
CA ALA A 123 -4.21 -1.69 -10.04
C ALA A 123 -5.42 -0.77 -9.85
N VAL A 124 -5.73 -0.49 -8.60
CA VAL A 124 -6.63 0.56 -8.15
C VAL A 124 -5.80 1.81 -7.88
N GLN A 125 -6.28 2.93 -8.40
CA GLN A 125 -5.92 4.27 -7.93
C GLN A 125 -7.07 4.78 -7.06
N ALA A 126 -6.73 5.48 -5.98
CA ALA A 126 -7.71 6.13 -5.14
C ALA A 126 -7.45 7.63 -5.05
N PHE A 127 -8.52 8.37 -4.81
CA PHE A 127 -8.53 9.83 -4.77
C PHE A 127 -9.34 10.33 -3.58
N ASN A 128 -8.91 11.45 -2.99
CA ASN A 128 -9.68 12.16 -1.96
C ASN A 128 -10.80 13.01 -2.59
N ALA A 129 -11.49 13.82 -1.77
CA ALA A 129 -12.62 14.63 -2.22
C ALA A 129 -12.20 15.76 -3.18
N GLU A 130 -10.97 16.24 -3.03
CA GLU A 130 -10.32 17.28 -3.82
C GLU A 130 -9.80 16.76 -5.16
N GLY A 131 -9.68 15.43 -5.29
CA GLY A 131 -9.19 14.76 -6.49
C GLY A 131 -7.69 14.43 -6.46
N ASP A 132 -7.01 14.62 -5.34
CA ASP A 132 -5.63 14.22 -5.15
C ASP A 132 -5.51 12.71 -5.02
N MET A 133 -4.49 12.16 -5.70
CA MET A 133 -4.26 10.72 -5.73
C MET A 133 -3.47 10.27 -4.49
N PHE A 134 -3.95 9.22 -3.84
CA PHE A 134 -3.19 8.55 -2.79
C PHE A 134 -1.95 7.88 -3.37
N THR A 135 -0.79 8.06 -2.75
CA THR A 135 0.47 7.44 -3.20
C THR A 135 0.57 5.98 -2.80
N ASP A 136 -0.16 5.58 -1.76
CA ASP A 136 -0.11 4.23 -1.22
C ASP A 136 -1.42 3.82 -0.57
N LEU A 137 -1.85 2.60 -0.87
CA LEU A 137 -3.10 1.98 -0.37
C LEU A 137 -2.84 0.85 0.62
N GLY A 138 -1.57 0.53 0.91
CA GLY A 138 -1.15 -0.38 1.98
C GLY A 138 -1.94 -1.69 2.05
N ASP A 139 -2.43 -2.00 3.25
CA ASP A 139 -3.04 -3.28 3.62
C ASP A 139 -4.57 -3.24 3.49
N ILE A 140 -5.08 -2.36 2.62
CA ILE A 140 -6.51 -2.19 2.41
C ILE A 140 -7.04 -3.33 1.55
N PRO A 141 -8.01 -4.11 2.04
CA PRO A 141 -8.62 -5.14 1.23
C PRO A 141 -9.54 -4.53 0.16
N PHE A 142 -9.39 -5.06 -1.05
CA PHE A 142 -10.28 -4.80 -2.18
C PHE A 142 -10.93 -6.10 -2.62
N GLU A 143 -12.22 -6.04 -2.92
CA GLU A 143 -12.90 -7.08 -3.67
C GLU A 143 -12.68 -6.89 -5.16
N TRP A 144 -12.29 -7.97 -5.83
CA TRP A 144 -12.10 -8.00 -7.28
C TRP A 144 -13.06 -9.00 -7.89
N HIS A 145 -13.88 -8.53 -8.82
CA HIS A 145 -14.92 -9.31 -9.49
C HIS A 145 -14.65 -9.36 -10.98
N LEU A 146 -14.74 -10.56 -11.56
CA LEU A 146 -14.67 -10.80 -13.00
C LEU A 146 -16.04 -11.27 -13.47
N GLU A 147 -16.63 -10.50 -14.37
CA GLU A 147 -17.93 -10.78 -14.97
C GLU A 147 -17.72 -11.05 -16.47
N SER A 148 -18.04 -12.25 -16.92
CA SER A 148 -18.01 -12.63 -18.33
C SER A 148 -19.39 -12.54 -18.96
N SER A 149 -19.44 -12.31 -20.27
CA SER A 149 -20.70 -12.28 -21.02
C SER A 149 -21.38 -13.65 -21.11
N SER A 150 -20.63 -14.74 -21.00
CA SER A 150 -21.16 -16.10 -20.89
C SER A 150 -20.93 -16.66 -19.48
N LEU A 151 -21.95 -17.30 -18.90
CA LEU A 151 -21.85 -17.89 -17.55
C LEU A 151 -20.90 -19.11 -17.51
N SER A 152 -20.71 -19.78 -18.65
CA SER A 152 -19.89 -20.97 -18.80
C SER A 152 -18.44 -20.68 -19.13
N GLU A 153 -18.12 -19.53 -19.75
CA GLU A 153 -16.75 -19.22 -20.15
C GLU A 153 -16.19 -18.11 -19.28
N ARG A 154 -14.97 -18.31 -18.80
CA ARG A 154 -14.25 -17.34 -17.98
C ARG A 154 -12.95 -17.03 -18.70
N PRO A 155 -12.95 -16.08 -19.66
CA PRO A 155 -11.78 -15.83 -20.51
C PRO A 155 -10.58 -15.26 -19.76
N LEU A 156 -10.80 -14.73 -18.55
CA LEU A 156 -9.76 -14.17 -17.69
C LEU A 156 -9.71 -14.87 -16.33
N ARG A 157 -8.51 -14.88 -15.74
CA ARG A 157 -8.27 -15.38 -14.37
C ARG A 157 -7.39 -14.41 -13.59
N ILE A 158 -7.75 -14.19 -12.31
CA ILE A 158 -6.87 -13.49 -11.35
C ILE A 158 -5.90 -14.50 -10.77
N VAL A 159 -4.60 -14.18 -10.84
CA VAL A 159 -3.50 -15.03 -10.37
C VAL A 159 -2.94 -14.46 -9.06
N PRO A 160 -2.76 -15.27 -8.00
CA PRO A 160 -2.06 -14.84 -6.81
C PRO A 160 -0.59 -14.49 -7.11
N PHE A 161 -0.05 -13.45 -6.49
CA PHE A 161 1.36 -13.09 -6.66
C PHE A 161 2.28 -14.24 -6.23
N SER A 162 1.92 -14.95 -5.16
CA SER A 162 2.66 -16.13 -4.68
C SER A 162 2.78 -17.27 -5.70
N GLN A 163 1.93 -17.29 -6.73
CA GLN A 163 1.94 -18.28 -7.81
C GLN A 163 2.56 -17.73 -9.10
N SER A 164 3.17 -16.55 -9.03
CA SER A 164 3.73 -15.85 -10.18
C SER A 164 5.23 -15.57 -9.99
N LYS A 165 5.90 -15.14 -11.06
CA LYS A 165 7.26 -14.59 -11.00
C LYS A 165 7.32 -13.12 -10.56
N TYR A 166 6.18 -12.47 -10.37
CA TYR A 166 6.12 -11.06 -10.02
C TYR A 166 6.19 -10.87 -8.51
N GLU A 167 6.94 -9.86 -8.08
CA GLU A 167 6.98 -9.47 -6.69
C GLU A 167 5.70 -8.73 -6.27
N ALA A 168 5.13 -9.16 -5.15
CA ALA A 168 4.00 -8.50 -4.49
C ALA A 168 4.48 -7.31 -3.64
N PRO A 169 3.81 -6.15 -3.72
CA PRO A 169 3.92 -5.11 -2.70
C PRO A 169 3.67 -5.70 -1.30
N GLU A 170 4.33 -5.16 -0.27
CA GLU A 170 4.28 -5.70 1.10
C GLU A 170 2.83 -5.88 1.60
N GLY A 171 2.01 -4.83 1.47
CA GLY A 171 0.61 -4.90 1.94
C GLY A 171 -0.26 -5.89 1.18
N VAL A 172 -0.03 -6.04 -0.12
CA VAL A 172 -0.70 -7.07 -0.95
C VAL A 172 -0.27 -8.47 -0.50
N ARG A 173 1.03 -8.67 -0.23
CA ARG A 173 1.57 -9.94 0.28
C ARG A 173 0.97 -10.29 1.63
N THR A 174 0.78 -9.32 2.52
CA THR A 174 0.13 -9.52 3.82
C THR A 174 -1.35 -9.92 3.64
N LEU A 175 -2.07 -9.29 2.71
CA LEU A 175 -3.46 -9.62 2.42
C LEU A 175 -3.62 -11.02 1.80
N GLU A 176 -2.72 -11.45 0.92
CA GLU A 176 -2.78 -12.80 0.32
C GLU A 176 -2.64 -13.91 1.36
N LYS A 177 -1.82 -13.71 2.41
CA LYS A 177 -1.69 -14.66 3.53
C LYS A 177 -3.02 -14.93 4.24
N VAL A 178 -3.93 -13.95 4.24
CA VAL A 178 -5.28 -14.06 4.83
C VAL A 178 -6.38 -14.22 3.77
N LYS A 179 -6.02 -14.70 2.56
CA LYS A 179 -6.93 -14.94 1.43
C LYS A 179 -7.73 -13.71 0.99
N LYS A 180 -7.19 -12.50 1.20
CA LYS A 180 -7.73 -11.24 0.70
C LYS A 180 -6.88 -10.72 -0.45
N ARG A 181 -7.40 -9.76 -1.21
CA ARG A 181 -6.70 -9.10 -2.31
C ARG A 181 -6.49 -7.63 -1.96
N GLY A 182 -5.36 -7.08 -2.38
CA GLY A 182 -5.04 -5.67 -2.21
C GLY A 182 -5.42 -4.83 -3.43
N TYR A 183 -4.87 -3.62 -3.47
CA TYR A 183 -5.12 -2.64 -4.54
C TYR A 183 -4.57 -3.05 -5.91
N VAL A 184 -3.75 -4.09 -6.01
CA VAL A 184 -3.23 -4.59 -7.30
C VAL A 184 -3.40 -6.10 -7.40
N VAL A 185 -3.76 -6.56 -8.58
CA VAL A 185 -3.90 -7.98 -8.93
C VAL A 185 -3.16 -8.29 -10.22
N LEU A 186 -2.83 -9.58 -10.40
CA LEU A 186 -2.35 -10.11 -11.67
C LEU A 186 -3.52 -10.76 -12.40
N VAL A 187 -3.67 -10.45 -13.69
CA VAL A 187 -4.73 -11.01 -14.54
C VAL A 187 -4.11 -11.62 -15.78
N GLU A 188 -4.56 -12.81 -16.16
CA GLU A 188 -4.12 -13.50 -17.37
C GLU A 188 -5.31 -13.94 -18.22
N GLY A 189 -5.05 -14.16 -19.51
CA GLY A 189 -6.02 -14.76 -20.43
C GLY A 189 -5.94 -16.28 -20.38
N VAL A 190 -7.10 -16.93 -20.23
CA VAL A 190 -7.21 -18.41 -20.19
C VAL A 190 -8.04 -18.97 -21.35
N SER A 191 -8.93 -18.18 -21.95
CA SER A 191 -9.63 -18.52 -23.18
C SER A 191 -10.01 -17.25 -23.94
N THR A 192 -10.37 -17.38 -25.21
CA THR A 192 -10.89 -16.24 -25.98
C THR A 192 -12.24 -15.79 -25.43
N GLY A 193 -12.47 -14.48 -25.36
CA GLY A 193 -13.75 -13.92 -24.93
C GLY A 193 -13.61 -12.50 -24.39
N ALA A 194 -14.68 -11.98 -23.82
CA ALA A 194 -14.71 -10.69 -23.15
C ALA A 194 -15.13 -10.85 -21.68
N ALA A 195 -14.52 -10.06 -20.81
CA ALA A 195 -14.91 -9.98 -19.41
C ALA A 195 -14.71 -8.55 -18.89
N VAL A 196 -15.52 -8.19 -17.91
CA VAL A 196 -15.46 -6.95 -17.15
C VAL A 196 -14.77 -7.26 -15.83
N LEU A 197 -13.67 -6.56 -15.56
CA LEU A 197 -13.01 -6.58 -14.27
C LEU A 197 -13.47 -5.35 -13.47
N SER A 198 -13.99 -5.57 -12.27
CA SER A 198 -14.36 -4.50 -11.34
C SER A 198 -13.69 -4.67 -9.99
N ALA A 199 -13.50 -3.56 -9.30
CA ALA A 199 -12.88 -3.51 -7.97
C ALA A 199 -13.74 -2.66 -7.03
N LYS A 200 -13.86 -3.10 -5.77
CA LYS A 200 -14.59 -2.38 -4.71
C LYS A 200 -13.79 -2.42 -3.41
N LEU A 201 -13.88 -1.37 -2.60
CA LEU A 201 -13.33 -1.36 -1.25
C LEU A 201 -14.12 -2.35 -0.37
N THR A 202 -13.41 -3.19 0.39
CA THR A 202 -14.06 -4.11 1.33
C THR A 202 -14.21 -3.45 2.70
N GLY A 203 -15.44 -3.16 3.13
CA GLY A 203 -15.71 -2.69 4.51
C GLY A 203 -17.05 -1.94 4.65
N SER A 204 -17.71 -2.11 5.80
CA SER A 204 -19.02 -1.53 6.16
C SER A 204 -19.03 -0.01 6.39
N HIS A 205 -17.91 0.67 6.18
CA HIS A 205 -17.71 2.07 6.59
C HIS A 205 -17.47 3.04 5.42
N PHE A 206 -17.48 2.52 4.19
CA PHE A 206 -17.48 3.34 2.98
C PHE A 206 -18.91 3.34 2.44
N ARG A 207 -19.67 4.37 2.79
CA ARG A 207 -21.05 4.57 2.33
C ARG A 207 -21.19 5.95 1.73
#